data_AF-V3Z8D6-F1
#
_entry.id   AF-V3Z8D6-F1
#
_cell.length_a   1.000
_cell.length_b   1.000
_cell.length_c   1.000
_cell.angle_alpha   90.00
_cell.angle_beta   90.00
_cell.angle_gamma   90.00
#
_symmetry.space_group_name_H-M   'P 1'
#
loop_
_entity.id
_entity.type
_entity.pdbx_description
1 polymer ?
#
loop_
_entity_poly.entity_id
_entity_poly.type
_entity_poly.pdbx_seq_one_letter_code
_entity_poly.pdbx_strand_id
1 'polypeptide(L)'
;MKKDDVYFKIIPSLCSISYELFSCNIMNPGIYTSLFQHRDVVIANCFWFEAHIGIGLYLYGSKHLQKASTVHRVEYAVFGSFLFNFGSVLFWATCKSLMPKDSALRTLFGLGSGLALLYIGKEYVDHIDRNMAK
;
A
#
# COMPACT_ATOMS: atom_id res chain seq x y z
N MET A 1 -17.72 -3.96 18.93
CA MET A 1 -16.53 -3.60 18.14
C MET A 1 -16.23 -2.13 18.38
N LYS A 2 -15.03 -1.76 18.83
CA LYS A 2 -14.69 -0.33 19.09
C LYS A 2 -14.52 0.39 17.75
N LYS A 3 -14.95 1.65 17.66
CA LYS A 3 -14.81 2.46 16.42
C LYS A 3 -13.36 2.49 15.92
N ASP A 4 -12.40 2.57 16.83
CA ASP A 4 -10.97 2.61 16.52
C ASP A 4 -10.46 1.33 15.83
N ASP A 5 -11.01 0.16 16.17
CA ASP A 5 -10.64 -1.10 15.51
C ASP A 5 -11.12 -1.14 14.05
N VAL A 6 -12.26 -0.49 13.75
CA VAL A 6 -12.80 -0.42 12.39
C VAL A 6 -11.91 0.49 11.52
N TYR A 7 -11.62 1.70 12.00
CA TYR A 7 -10.87 2.69 11.23
C TYR A 7 -9.39 2.35 11.06
N PHE A 8 -8.77 1.72 12.06
CA PHE A 8 -7.31 1.52 12.08
C PHE A 8 -6.86 0.08 11.87
N LYS A 9 -7.78 -0.89 11.77
CA LYS A 9 -7.42 -2.28 11.44
C LYS A 9 -8.20 -2.82 10.25
N ILE A 10 -9.53 -2.67 10.23
CA ILE A 10 -10.36 -3.24 9.16
C ILE A 10 -10.16 -2.48 7.85
N ILE A 11 -10.29 -1.15 7.87
CA ILE A 11 -10.12 -0.33 6.66
C ILE A 11 -8.72 -0.50 6.06
N PRO A 12 -7.61 -0.39 6.82
CA PRO A 12 -6.28 -0.63 6.27
C PRO A 12 -6.09 -2.02 5.68
N SER A 13 -6.71 -3.06 6.28
CA SER A 13 -6.65 -4.43 5.76
C SER A 13 -7.48 -4.63 4.49
N LEU A 14 -8.53 -3.86 4.28
CA LEU A 14 -9.26 -3.86 3.01
C LEU A 14 -8.47 -3.10 1.93
N CYS A 15 -7.91 -1.95 2.28
CA CYS A 15 -7.08 -1.16 1.37
C CYS A 15 -5.78 -1.86 0.95
N SER A 16 -5.28 -2.83 1.74
CA SER A 16 -4.14 -3.65 1.33
C SER A 16 -4.47 -4.57 0.15
N ILE A 17 -5.74 -4.98 -0.01
CA ILE A 17 -6.20 -5.70 -1.20
C ILE A 17 -6.13 -4.79 -2.42
N SER A 18 -6.55 -3.52 -2.29
CA SER A 18 -6.46 -2.53 -3.37
C SER A 18 -5.00 -2.26 -3.77
N TYR A 19 -4.10 -2.16 -2.79
CA TYR A 19 -2.65 -2.07 -3.04
C TYR A 19 -2.12 -3.26 -3.84
N GLU A 20 -2.56 -4.47 -3.50
CA GLU A 20 -2.15 -5.71 -4.17
C GLU A 20 -2.72 -5.83 -5.60
N LEU A 21 -3.97 -5.44 -5.79
CA LEU A 21 -4.55 -5.36 -7.13
C LEU A 21 -3.81 -4.32 -7.98
N PHE A 22 -3.39 -3.21 -7.38
CA PHE A 22 -2.63 -2.17 -8.05
C PHE A 22 -1.20 -2.63 -8.41
N SER A 23 -0.53 -3.41 -7.55
CA SER A 23 0.78 -4.00 -7.86
C SER A 23 0.72 -4.89 -9.10
N CYS A 24 -0.34 -5.72 -9.19
CA CYS A 24 -0.61 -6.56 -10.35
C CYS A 24 -0.80 -5.73 -11.62
N ASN A 25 -1.54 -4.62 -11.54
CA ASN A 25 -1.75 -3.74 -12.69
C ASN A 25 -0.44 -3.12 -13.19
N ILE A 26 0.44 -2.69 -12.29
CA ILE A 26 1.74 -2.14 -12.68
C ILE A 26 2.56 -3.20 -13.40
N MET A 27 2.63 -4.41 -12.86
CA MET A 27 3.43 -5.50 -13.43
C MET A 27 2.84 -6.05 -14.72
N ASN A 28 1.51 -6.16 -14.80
CA ASN A 28 0.76 -6.71 -15.92
C ASN A 28 -0.54 -5.88 -16.17
N PRO A 29 -0.45 -4.79 -16.95
CA PRO A 29 -1.60 -3.92 -17.20
C PRO A 29 -2.70 -4.59 -18.03
N GLY A 30 -2.36 -5.67 -18.75
CA GLY A 30 -3.33 -6.43 -19.54
C GLY A 30 -4.48 -7.02 -18.71
N ILE A 31 -4.25 -7.25 -17.41
CA ILE A 31 -5.32 -7.68 -16.48
C ILE A 31 -6.44 -6.65 -16.45
N TYR A 32 -6.10 -5.36 -16.28
CA TYR A 32 -7.10 -4.32 -16.11
C TYR A 32 -7.73 -3.94 -17.43
N THR A 33 -6.94 -3.87 -18.50
CA THR A 33 -7.49 -3.64 -19.84
C THR A 33 -8.48 -4.75 -20.24
N SER A 34 -8.23 -6.00 -19.84
CA SER A 34 -9.17 -7.10 -20.08
C SER A 34 -10.43 -7.04 -19.21
N LEU A 35 -10.31 -6.69 -17.92
CA LEU A 35 -11.43 -6.70 -16.98
C LEU A 35 -12.30 -5.45 -17.07
N PHE A 36 -11.69 -4.30 -17.35
CA PHE A 36 -12.31 -2.98 -17.21
C PHE A 36 -12.31 -2.14 -18.50
N GLN A 37 -11.69 -2.63 -19.57
CA GLN A 37 -11.69 -2.02 -20.90
C GLN A 37 -11.29 -0.53 -20.81
N HIS A 38 -12.16 0.39 -21.23
CA HIS A 38 -11.93 1.84 -21.26
C HIS A 38 -11.82 2.52 -19.89
N ARG A 39 -12.05 1.80 -18.78
CA ARG A 39 -12.00 2.34 -17.40
C ARG A 39 -10.78 1.87 -16.62
N ASP A 40 -9.86 1.16 -17.26
CA ASP A 40 -8.66 0.59 -16.64
C ASP A 40 -7.82 1.64 -15.88
N VAL A 41 -7.56 2.80 -16.50
CA VAL A 41 -6.80 3.90 -15.88
C VAL A 41 -7.53 4.49 -14.66
N VAL A 42 -8.84 4.68 -14.74
CA VAL A 42 -9.63 5.24 -13.63
C VAL A 42 -9.61 4.29 -12.44
N ILE A 43 -9.84 3.00 -12.68
CA ILE A 43 -9.89 1.98 -11.63
C ILE A 43 -8.51 1.76 -11.00
N ALA A 44 -7.45 1.75 -11.81
CA ALA A 44 -6.08 1.70 -11.28
C ALA A 44 -5.78 2.87 -10.33
N ASN A 45 -6.18 4.09 -10.69
CA ASN A 45 -6.00 5.26 -9.83
C ASN A 45 -6.88 5.21 -8.57
N CYS A 46 -8.09 4.64 -8.65
CA CYS A 46 -8.93 4.42 -7.47
C CYS A 46 -8.26 3.45 -6.49
N PHE A 47 -7.76 2.30 -6.96
CA PHE A 47 -7.07 1.36 -6.08
C PHE A 47 -5.79 1.92 -5.49
N TRP A 48 -5.04 2.71 -6.28
CA TRP A 48 -3.86 3.41 -5.78
C TRP A 48 -4.22 4.44 -4.71
N PHE A 49 -5.29 5.21 -4.90
CA PHE A 49 -5.77 6.16 -3.92
C PHE A 49 -6.28 5.49 -2.64
N GLU A 50 -6.99 4.36 -2.76
CA GLU A 50 -7.37 3.54 -1.61
C GLU A 50 -6.16 3.00 -0.85
N ALA A 51 -5.11 2.58 -1.55
CA ALA A 51 -3.86 2.16 -0.93
C ALA A 51 -3.21 3.32 -0.14
N HIS A 52 -3.25 4.54 -0.66
CA HIS A 52 -2.80 5.72 0.08
C HIS A 52 -3.60 5.95 1.37
N ILE A 53 -4.92 5.84 1.30
CA ILE A 53 -5.80 5.98 2.47
C ILE A 53 -5.51 4.89 3.50
N GLY A 54 -5.41 3.63 3.08
CA GLY A 54 -5.15 2.50 3.97
C GLY A 54 -3.86 2.66 4.76
N ILE A 55 -2.76 2.98 4.07
CA ILE A 55 -1.46 3.15 4.70
C ILE A 55 -1.43 4.42 5.55
N GLY A 56 -2.02 5.51 5.08
CA GLY A 56 -2.14 6.75 5.84
C GLY A 56 -2.91 6.54 7.15
N LEU A 57 -4.05 5.83 7.11
CA LEU A 57 -4.84 5.51 8.30
C LEU A 57 -4.08 4.57 9.25
N TYR A 58 -3.40 3.56 8.73
CA TYR A 58 -2.57 2.66 9.55
C TYR A 58 -1.47 3.44 10.29
N LEU A 59 -0.73 4.29 9.58
CA LEU A 59 0.32 5.13 10.17
C LEU A 59 -0.27 6.13 11.17
N TYR A 60 -1.37 6.80 10.84
CA TYR A 60 -2.02 7.75 11.76
C TYR A 60 -2.46 7.09 13.08
N GLY A 61 -2.90 5.84 13.03
CA GLY A 61 -3.28 5.05 14.21
C GLY A 61 -2.11 4.46 15.01
N SER A 62 -0.90 4.45 14.44
CA SER A 62 0.29 3.86 15.06
C SER A 62 0.71 4.58 16.35
N LYS A 63 1.27 3.82 17.31
CA LYS A 63 1.58 4.35 18.65
C LYS A 63 2.68 5.40 18.62
N HIS A 64 3.69 5.22 17.78
CA HIS A 64 4.83 6.12 17.69
C HIS A 64 4.43 7.53 17.23
N LEU A 65 3.33 7.68 16.48
CA LEU A 65 2.80 9.00 16.07
C LEU A 65 1.80 9.61 17.07
N GLN A 66 1.37 8.87 18.10
CA GLN A 66 0.39 9.38 19.08
C GLN A 66 0.93 10.51 19.96
N LYS A 67 2.25 10.64 20.11
CA LYS A 67 2.89 11.72 20.86
C LYS A 67 2.94 13.05 20.08
N ALA A 68 2.71 13.02 18.77
CA ALA A 68 2.69 14.21 17.93
C ALA A 68 1.35 14.97 18.02
N SER A 69 1.35 16.28 17.77
CA SER A 69 0.09 17.02 17.64
C SER A 69 -0.71 16.53 16.43
N THR A 70 -2.03 16.73 16.43
CA THR A 70 -2.91 16.20 15.38
C THR A 70 -2.48 16.60 13.97
N VAL A 71 -2.05 17.84 13.77
CA VAL A 71 -1.58 18.35 12.47
C VAL A 71 -0.35 17.59 12.00
N HIS A 72 0.71 17.55 12.82
CA HIS A 72 1.92 16.80 12.50
C HIS A 72 1.66 15.30 12.32
N ARG A 73 0.73 14.73 13.09
CA ARG A 73 0.34 13.32 12.93
C ARG A 73 -0.28 13.06 11.55
N VAL A 74 -1.11 13.97 11.05
CA VAL A 74 -1.63 13.89 9.67
C VAL A 74 -0.49 14.04 8.66
N GLU A 75 0.37 15.03 8.81
CA GLU A 75 1.50 15.28 7.90
C GLU A 75 2.44 14.08 7.80
N TYR A 76 2.83 13.49 8.94
CA TYR A 76 3.68 12.31 8.98
C TYR A 76 3.02 11.07 8.38
N ALA A 77 1.72 10.87 8.64
CA ALA A 77 0.97 9.77 8.06
C ALA A 77 0.83 9.90 6.53
N VAL A 78 0.53 11.11 6.04
CA VAL A 78 0.49 11.41 4.60
C VAL A 78 1.86 11.20 3.99
N PHE A 79 2.92 11.77 4.57
CA PHE A 79 4.27 11.61 4.07
C PHE A 79 4.71 10.14 4.00
N GLY A 80 4.48 9.36 5.07
CA GLY A 80 4.80 7.93 5.09
C GLY A 80 3.99 7.12 4.07
N SER A 81 2.71 7.46 3.86
CA SER A 81 1.88 6.86 2.81
C SER A 81 2.43 7.16 1.41
N PHE A 82 2.92 8.39 1.18
CA PHE A 82 3.58 8.77 -0.07
C PHE A 82 4.87 7.98 -0.28
N LEU A 83 5.76 7.97 0.71
CA LEU A 83 7.02 7.23 0.63
C LEU A 83 6.80 5.75 0.30
N PHE A 84 5.87 5.09 0.98
CA PHE A 84 5.61 3.67 0.77
C PHE A 84 5.00 3.40 -0.62
N ASN A 85 3.92 4.09 -0.98
CA ASN A 85 3.22 3.82 -2.25
C ASN A 85 4.08 4.20 -3.46
N PHE A 86 4.66 5.40 -3.49
CA PHE A 86 5.52 5.80 -4.60
C PHE A 86 6.81 4.98 -4.65
N GLY A 87 7.39 4.63 -3.50
CA GLY A 87 8.53 3.71 -3.45
C GLY A 87 8.21 2.35 -4.05
N SER A 88 7.01 1.82 -3.78
CA SER A 88 6.53 0.56 -4.35
C SER A 88 6.34 0.66 -5.87
N VAL A 89 5.74 1.75 -6.36
CA VAL A 89 5.57 2.01 -7.81
C VAL A 89 6.92 2.06 -8.51
N LEU A 90 7.88 2.81 -7.95
CA LEU A 90 9.23 2.92 -8.51
C LEU A 90 9.95 1.56 -8.53
N PHE A 91 9.83 0.80 -7.44
CA PHE A 91 10.37 -0.55 -7.34
C PHE A 91 9.79 -1.47 -8.43
N TRP A 92 8.48 -1.56 -8.55
CA TRP A 92 7.83 -2.40 -9.56
C TRP A 92 8.12 -1.96 -10.98
N ALA A 93 8.11 -0.65 -11.27
CA ALA A 93 8.48 -0.12 -12.58
C ALA A 93 9.90 -0.56 -12.97
N THR A 94 10.84 -0.48 -12.02
CA THR A 94 12.23 -0.90 -12.20
C THR A 94 12.31 -2.41 -12.43
N CYS A 95 11.73 -3.23 -11.55
CA CYS A 95 11.74 -4.69 -11.69
C CYS A 95 11.07 -5.15 -12.99
N LYS A 96 9.92 -4.57 -13.37
CA LYS A 96 9.22 -4.88 -14.63
C LYS A 96 10.12 -4.67 -15.86
N SER A 97 10.98 -3.65 -15.84
CA SER A 97 11.92 -3.38 -16.95
C SER A 97 13.01 -4.45 -17.08
N LEU A 98 13.37 -5.11 -15.99
CA LEU A 98 14.37 -6.18 -15.92
C LEU A 98 13.78 -7.57 -16.19
N MET A 99 12.47 -7.74 -16.01
CA MET A 99 11.80 -9.03 -16.16
C MET A 99 11.41 -9.34 -17.62
N PRO A 100 11.44 -10.63 -18.02
CA PRO A 100 10.89 -11.08 -19.31
C PRO A 100 9.44 -10.64 -19.53
N LYS A 101 8.99 -10.55 -20.79
CA LYS A 101 7.60 -10.16 -21.15
C LYS A 101 6.54 -11.24 -20.85
N ASP A 102 6.81 -12.13 -19.92
CA ASP A 102 5.87 -13.15 -19.46
C ASP A 102 4.88 -12.54 -18.47
N SER A 103 3.61 -12.54 -18.85
CA SER A 103 2.51 -11.95 -18.07
C SER A 103 2.28 -12.68 -16.74
N ALA A 104 2.40 -14.01 -16.70
CA ALA A 104 2.16 -14.79 -15.49
C ALA A 104 3.27 -14.57 -14.47
N LEU A 105 4.53 -14.60 -14.92
CA LEU A 105 5.70 -14.35 -14.07
C LEU A 105 5.64 -12.93 -13.46
N ARG A 106 5.30 -11.92 -14.26
CA ARG A 106 5.16 -10.54 -13.79
C ARG A 106 4.03 -10.38 -12.77
N THR A 107 2.89 -11.01 -12.99
CA THR A 107 1.79 -10.99 -12.02
C THR A 107 2.18 -11.68 -10.72
N LEU A 108 2.81 -12.87 -10.77
CA LEU A 108 3.26 -13.58 -9.58
C LEU A 108 4.30 -12.77 -8.80
N PHE A 109 5.20 -12.08 -9.50
CA PHE A 109 6.16 -11.17 -8.86
C PHE A 109 5.45 -9.96 -8.24
N GLY A 110 4.49 -9.34 -8.93
CA GLY A 110 3.69 -8.24 -8.40
C GLY A 110 2.97 -8.63 -7.11
N LEU A 111 2.33 -9.80 -7.12
CA LEU A 111 1.66 -10.33 -5.94
C LEU A 111 2.65 -10.60 -4.79
N GLY A 112 3.69 -11.40 -5.06
CA GLY A 112 4.66 -11.79 -4.04
C GLY A 112 5.39 -10.58 -3.43
N SER A 113 5.80 -9.62 -4.27
CA SER A 113 6.48 -8.42 -3.81
C SER A 113 5.54 -7.43 -3.11
N GLY A 114 4.27 -7.32 -3.53
CA GLY A 114 3.28 -6.48 -2.84
C GLY A 114 2.98 -6.97 -1.43
N LEU A 115 2.71 -8.27 -1.26
CA LEU A 115 2.56 -8.88 0.06
C LEU A 115 3.82 -8.72 0.91
N ALA A 116 5.00 -8.92 0.34
CA ALA A 116 6.26 -8.77 1.05
C ALA A 116 6.46 -7.32 1.54
N LEU A 117 6.23 -6.32 0.69
CA LEU A 117 6.36 -4.92 1.06
C LEU A 117 5.37 -4.52 2.16
N LEU A 118 4.11 -4.96 2.07
CA LEU A 118 3.11 -4.73 3.11
C LEU A 118 3.50 -5.39 4.44
N TYR A 119 3.97 -6.64 4.39
CA TYR A 119 4.41 -7.38 5.56
C TYR A 119 5.59 -6.69 6.25
N ILE A 120 6.64 -6.37 5.49
CA ILE A 120 7.84 -5.70 6.00
C ILE A 120 7.50 -4.31 6.52
N GLY A 121 6.67 -3.53 5.81
CA GLY A 121 6.25 -2.21 6.24
C GLY A 121 5.49 -2.24 7.56
N LYS A 122 4.58 -3.20 7.72
CA LYS A 122 3.88 -3.44 9.00
C LYS A 122 4.85 -3.85 10.10
N GLU A 123 5.72 -4.83 9.84
CA GLU A 123 6.70 -5.31 10.82
C GLU A 123 7.63 -4.19 11.30
N TYR A 124 8.06 -3.32 10.38
CA TYR A 124 8.86 -2.14 10.67
C TYR A 124 8.13 -1.15 11.60
N VAL A 125 6.88 -0.80 11.29
CA VAL A 125 6.07 0.08 12.13
C VAL A 125 5.82 -0.54 13.51
N ASP A 126 5.49 -1.83 13.55
CA ASP A 126 5.27 -2.57 14.80
C ASP A 126 6.57 -2.63 15.65
N HIS A 127 7.74 -2.74 15.03
CA HIS A 127 9.03 -2.70 15.71
C HIS A 127 9.28 -1.34 16.37
N ILE A 128 9.03 -0.24 15.66
CA ILE A 128 9.16 1.12 16.23
C ILE A 128 8.17 1.32 17.39
N ASP A 129 6.91 0.93 17.20
CA ASP A 129 5.87 1.05 18.22
C ASP A 129 6.22 0.30 19.51
N ARG A 130 6.84 -0.88 19.41
CA ARG A 130 7.32 -1.65 20.57
C ARG A 130 8.44 -0.94 21.32
N ASN A 131 9.36 -0.29 20.60
CA ASN A 131 10.51 0.38 21.20
C ASN A 131 10.17 1.76 21.80
N MET A 132 9.07 2.39 21.38
CA MET A 132 8.57 3.66 21.92
C MET A 132 7.72 3.50 23.20
N ALA A 133 7.40 2.26 23.59
CA ALA A 133 6.63 1.91 24.78
C ALA A 133 7.50 1.63 26.04
N LYS A 134 8.81 1.89 25.96
CA LYS A 134 9.70 2.05 27.11
C LYS A 134 9.88 3.53 27.42
#